data_AF-A0A1J4TXN6-F1
#
_entry.id   AF-A0A1J4TXN6-F1
#
_cell.length_a   1.000
_cell.length_b   1.000
_cell.length_c   1.000
_cell.angle_alpha   90.00
_cell.angle_beta   90.00
_cell.angle_gamma   90.00
#
_symmetry.space_group_name_H-M   'P 1'
#
loop_
_entity.id
_entity.type
_entity.pdbx_description
1 polymer ?
#
loop_
_entity_poly.entity_id
_entity_poly.type
_entity_poly.pdbx_seq_one_letter_code
_entity_poly.pdbx_strand_id
1 'polypeptide(L)' 'MVISSTNALFEKTSLFPLDANLLNEVTTQESYYGIVTLHEKSFLLASTRSKGYREYKVSDNYRNSVIALTLLEI' A
#
# COMPACT_ATOMS: atom_id res chain seq x y z
N MET A 1 2.47 -2.03 -6.62
CA MET A 1 2.58 -1.28 -7.88
C MET A 1 2.03 0.11 -7.66
N VAL A 2 2.76 1.15 -8.09
CA VAL A 2 2.31 2.55 -8.01
C VAL A 2 1.25 2.80 -9.07
N ILE A 3 0.02 3.09 -8.64
CA ILE A 3 -1.11 3.39 -9.55
C ILE A 3 -1.23 4.88 -9.87
N SER A 4 -0.74 5.74 -8.96
CA SER A 4 -0.73 7.20 -9.10
C SER A 4 0.37 7.80 -8.24
N SER A 5 0.98 8.89 -8.71
CA SER A 5 1.98 9.67 -7.99
C SER A 5 2.05 11.08 -8.56
N THR A 6 2.25 12.07 -7.69
CA THR A 6 2.67 13.44 -8.04
C THR A 6 4.14 13.70 -7.73
N ASN A 7 4.81 12.75 -7.09
CA ASN A 7 6.20 12.84 -6.68
C ASN A 7 7.10 12.17 -7.72
N ALA A 8 8.13 12.88 -8.18
CA ALA A 8 9.05 12.42 -9.22
C ALA A 8 9.85 11.17 -8.80
N LEU A 9 9.93 10.85 -7.50
CA LEU A 9 10.58 9.65 -6.99
C LEU A 9 9.80 8.36 -7.31
N PHE A 10 8.50 8.45 -7.59
CA PHE A 10 7.66 7.29 -7.82
C PHE A 10 7.06 7.33 -9.22
N GLU A 11 7.62 6.52 -10.12
CA GLU A 11 7.07 6.34 -11.46
C GLU A 11 5.80 5.50 -11.41
N LYS A 12 4.79 5.84 -12.23
CA LYS A 12 3.60 4.99 -12.38
C LYS A 12 4.03 3.60 -12.85
N THR A 13 3.33 2.57 -12.39
CA THR A 13 3.61 1.14 -12.65
C THR A 13 4.87 0.57 -12.00
N SER A 14 5.76 1.40 -11.46
CA SER A 14 6.89 0.91 -10.66
C SER A 14 6.41 0.08 -9.47
N LEU A 15 7.25 -0.86 -9.05
CA LEU A 15 7.03 -1.58 -7.81
C LEU A 15 7.40 -0.66 -6.65
N PHE A 16 6.51 -0.62 -5.67
CA PHE A 16 6.74 0.18 -4.47
C PHE A 16 7.66 -0.62 -3.53
N PRO A 17 8.82 -0.09 -3.14
CA PRO A 17 9.83 -0.83 -2.38
C PRO A 17 9.45 -0.86 -0.90
N LEU A 18 8.57 -1.78 -0.52
CA LEU A 18 8.26 -2.09 0.88
C LEU A 18 9.25 -3.11 1.42
N ASP A 19 9.77 -2.87 2.62
CA ASP A 19 10.44 -3.92 3.37
C ASP A 19 9.42 -4.99 3.83
N ALA A 20 9.91 -6.20 4.11
CA ALA A 20 9.07 -7.34 4.43
C ALA A 20 8.32 -7.19 5.77
N ASN A 21 8.90 -6.50 6.76
CA ASN A 21 8.26 -6.27 8.05
C ASN A 21 7.11 -5.30 7.89
N LEU A 22 7.34 -4.19 7.20
CA LEU A 22 6.30 -3.21 6.91
C LEU A 22 5.18 -3.82 6.08
N LEU A 23 5.52 -4.64 5.07
CA LEU A 23 4.53 -5.38 4.28
C LEU A 23 3.67 -6.29 5.17
N ASN A 24 4.27 -6.97 6.14
CA ASN A 24 3.54 -7.81 7.09
C ASN A 24 2.60 -6.97 7.98
N GLU A 25 3.06 -5.81 8.46
CA GLU A 25 2.24 -4.89 9.25
C GLU A 25 1.03 -4.38 8.47
N VAL A 26 1.24 -3.88 7.24
CA VAL A 26 0.12 -3.36 6.41
C VAL A 26 -0.82 -4.47 5.91
N THR A 27 -0.36 -5.72 5.80
CA THR A 27 -1.19 -6.82 5.29
C THR A 27 -1.99 -7.54 6.38
N THR A 28 -1.54 -7.53 7.63
CA THR A 28 -2.20 -8.24 8.73
C THR A 28 -3.24 -7.39 9.45
N GLN A 29 -3.11 -6.07 9.41
CA GLN A 29 -4.00 -5.13 10.10
C GLN A 29 -5.10 -4.58 9.18
N GLU A 30 -6.21 -4.10 9.74
CA GLU A 30 -7.28 -3.42 8.98
C GLU A 30 -6.86 -2.02 8.50
N SER A 31 -6.02 -1.36 9.30
CA SER A 31 -5.40 -0.08 9.00
C SER A 31 -4.03 0.01 9.65
N TYR A 32 -3.14 0.80 9.07
CA TYR A 32 -1.81 1.09 9.61
C TYR A 32 -1.42 2.54 9.33
N TYR A 33 -0.73 3.17 10.28
CA TYR A 33 -0.19 4.52 10.17
C TYR A 33 1.23 4.55 10.74
N GLY A 34 2.16 5.15 10.01
CA GLY A 34 3.56 5.22 10.44
C GLY A 34 4.40 6.18 9.62
N ILE A 35 5.63 6.41 10.07
CA ILE A 35 6.64 7.12 9.28
C ILE A 35 7.55 6.08 8.64
N VAL A 36 7.79 6.23 7.35
CA VAL A 36 8.69 5.36 6.58
C VAL A 36 9.72 6.20 5.86
N THR A 37 10.94 5.66 5.73
CA THR A 37 12.01 6.32 5.00
C THR A 37 12.23 5.61 3.67
N LEU A 38 12.11 6.34 2.56
CA LEU A 38 12.28 5.85 1.20
C LEU A 38 13.15 6.83 0.43
N HIS A 39 14.17 6.35 -0.27
CA HIS A 39 15.10 7.22 -1.01
C HIS A 39 15.64 8.39 -0.15
N GLU A 40 16.02 8.09 1.10
CA GLU A 40 16.53 9.08 2.07
C GLU A 40 15.54 10.18 2.47
N LYS A 41 14.26 10.05 2.09
CA LYS A 41 13.18 10.96 2.46
C LYS A 41 12.19 10.29 3.40
N SER A 42 11.62 11.09 4.29
CA SER A 42 10.58 10.63 5.23
C SER A 42 9.19 10.85 4.65
N PHE A 43 8.33 9.85 4.83
CA PHE A 43 6.94 9.90 4.41
C PHE A 43 6.04 9.46 5.55
N LEU A 44 4.90 10.14 5.69
CA LEU A 44 3.76 9.61 6.43
C LEU A 44 3.07 8.56 5.55
N LEU A 45 3.08 7.32 6.00
CA LEU A 45 2.40 6.19 5.38
C LEU A 45 1.05 5.95 6.09
N ALA A 46 -0.01 5.89 5.31
CA ALA A 46 -1.32 5.40 5.74
C ALA A 46 -1.73 4.21 4.86
N SER A 47 -2.29 3.17 5.47
CA SER A 47 -2.86 2.03 4.75
C SER A 47 -4.23 1.64 5.25
N THR A 48 -5.04 1.09 4.35
CA THR A 48 -6.29 0.44 4.71
C THR A 48 -6.61 -0.70 3.75
N ARG A 49 -7.20 -1.77 4.29
CA ARG A 49 -7.68 -2.89 3.48
C ARG A 49 -8.96 -2.49 2.75
N SER A 50 -8.98 -2.65 1.44
CA SER A 50 -10.14 -2.42 0.60
C SER A 50 -11.26 -3.40 0.97
N LYS A 51 -12.45 -2.86 1.19
CA LYS A 51 -13.68 -3.63 1.42
C LYS A 51 -14.37 -4.02 0.10
N GLY A 52 -14.12 -3.27 -0.97
CA GLY A 52 -14.90 -3.36 -2.22
C GLY A 52 -14.55 -4.53 -3.13
N TYR A 53 -13.30 -5.00 -3.15
CA TYR A 53 -12.89 -6.04 -4.11
C TYR A 53 -13.46 -7.45 -3.82
N ARG A 54 -14.16 -7.62 -2.71
CA ARG A 54 -14.81 -8.89 -2.33
C ARG A 54 -16.08 -9.20 -3.14
N GLU A 55 -16.66 -8.21 -3.83
CA GLU A 55 -18.02 -8.36 -4.37
C GLU A 55 -18.09 -9.12 -5.71
N TYR A 56 -16.99 -9.21 -6.48
CA TYR A 56 -17.08 -9.63 -7.89
C TYR A 56 -16.68 -11.09 -8.17
N LYS A 57 -16.07 -11.79 -7.20
CA LYS A 57 -15.51 -13.15 -7.37
C LYS A 57 -15.57 -13.98 -6.08
N VAL A 58 -16.78 -14.19 -5.57
CA VAL A 58 -17.03 -14.98 -4.36
C VAL A 58 -17.08 -16.49 -4.65
N SER A 59 -17.31 -16.89 -5.91
CA SER A 59 -17.54 -18.28 -6.34
C SER A 59 -16.28 -19.15 -6.39
N ASP A 60 -15.10 -18.54 -6.49
CA ASP A 60 -13.81 -19.20 -6.74
C ASP A 60 -12.87 -19.15 -5.53
N ASN A 61 -13.38 -18.86 -4.32
CA ASN A 61 -12.58 -18.71 -3.10
C ASN A 61 -11.43 -17.69 -3.23
N TYR A 62 -11.55 -16.72 -4.15
CA TYR A 62 -10.52 -15.75 -4.45
C TYR A 62 -10.30 -14.81 -3.24
N ARG A 63 -9.15 -14.96 -2.57
CA ARG A 63 -8.76 -14.18 -1.38
C ARG A 63 -7.51 -13.35 -1.66
N ASN A 64 -7.65 -12.28 -2.45
CA ASN A 64 -6.61 -11.26 -2.53
C ASN A 64 -7.09 -10.00 -1.79
N SER A 65 -6.46 -9.74 -0.64
CA SER A 65 -6.63 -8.48 0.08
C SER A 65 -6.05 -7.36 -0.75
N VAL A 66 -6.90 -6.51 -1.33
CA VAL A 66 -6.46 -5.27 -1.96
C VAL A 66 -6.20 -4.25 -0.85
N ILE A 67 -5.01 -3.65 -0.82
CA ILE A 67 -4.61 -2.67 0.20
C ILE A 67 -4.37 -1.34 -0.51
N ALA A 68 -5.00 -0.28 -0.02
CA ALA A 68 -4.70 1.07 -0.44
C ALA A 68 -3.56 1.61 0.44
N LEU A 69 -2.55 2.19 -0.20
CA LEU A 69 -1.42 2.83 0.45
C LEU A 69 -1.35 4.29 0.00
N THR A 70 -1.21 5.21 0.95
CA THR A 70 -1.01 6.63 0.70
C THR A 70 0.28 7.07 1.38
N LEU A 71 1.11 7.81 0.64
CA LEU A 71 2.36 8.39 1.13
C LEU A 71 2.28 9.91 1.00
N LEU A 72 2.63 10.60 2.08
CA LEU A 72 2.78 12.05 2.10
C LEU A 72 4.21 12.36 2.50
N GLU A 73 4.98 13.02 1.64
CA GLU A 73 6.32 13.52 1.97
C GLU A 73 6.19 14.56 3.09
N ILE A 74 7.05 14.46 4.12
CA ILE A 74 7.08 15.37 5.29
C ILE A 74 8.44 16.06 5.44
#